data_AF-A0ABF7PZB6-F1
#
_entry.id   AF-A0ABF7PZB6-F1
#
_cell.length_a   1.000
_cell.length_b   1.000
_cell.length_c   1.000
_cell.angle_alpha   90.00
_cell.angle_beta   90.00
_cell.angle_gamma   90.00
#
_symmetry.space_group_name_H-M   'P 1'
#
loop_
_entity.id
_entity.type
_entity.pdbx_description
1 polymer ?
#
loop_
_entity_poly.entity_id
_entity_poly.type
_entity_poly.pdbx_seq_one_letter_code
_entity_poly.pdbx_strand_id
1 'polypeptide(L)' 'MPSALPPSEAELAEWRALSREEQLARYREVLQHPDCQRITSSTMSDIRAEAQRRVAARRG' A
#
# COMPACT_ATOMS: atom_id res chain seq x y z
N MET A 1 5.26 -1.87 2.47
CA MET A 1 4.24 -2.49 1.60
C MET A 1 2.88 -1.88 1.93
N PRO A 2 2.11 -1.38 0.95
CA PRO A 2 0.78 -0.84 1.20
C PRO A 2 -0.10 -1.90 1.88
N SER A 3 -0.87 -1.46 2.88
CA SER A 3 -1.77 -2.33 3.64
C SER A 3 -2.91 -2.83 2.74
N ALA A 4 -3.33 -4.08 2.92
CA ALA A 4 -4.54 -4.62 2.26
C ALA A 4 -5.85 -4.11 2.90
N LEU A 5 -5.73 -3.39 4.01
CA LEU A 5 -6.85 -2.79 4.71
C LEU A 5 -7.03 -1.33 4.24
N PRO A 6 -8.27 -0.83 4.22
CA PRO A 6 -8.48 0.60 4.05
C PRO A 6 -7.73 1.36 5.16
N PRO A 7 -7.15 2.53 4.84
CA PRO A 7 -6.48 3.35 5.83
C PRO A 7 -7.46 3.82 6.91
N SER A 8 -7.00 3.86 8.15
CA SER A 8 -7.74 4.45 9.26
C SER A 8 -7.84 5.97 9.13
N GLU A 9 -8.80 6.58 9.83
CA GLU A 9 -8.96 8.04 9.85
C GLU A 9 -7.72 8.76 10.41
N ALA A 10 -7.01 8.13 11.37
CA ALA A 10 -5.77 8.67 11.92
C ALA A 10 -4.66 8.72 10.86
N GLU A 11 -4.48 7.63 10.10
CA GLU A 11 -3.50 7.57 9.00
C GLU A 11 -3.84 8.60 7.90
N LEU A 12 -5.13 8.80 7.61
CA LEU A 12 -5.58 9.81 6.66
C LEU A 12 -5.32 11.24 7.16
N ALA A 13 -5.54 11.50 8.46
CA ALA A 13 -5.29 12.80 9.07
C ALA A 13 -3.79 13.14 9.07
N GLU A 14 -2.94 12.19 9.45
CA GLU A 14 -1.48 12.32 9.38
C GLU A 14 -1.01 12.62 7.96
N TRP A 15 -1.54 11.89 6.96
CA TRP A 15 -1.21 12.13 5.56
C TRP A 15 -1.63 13.53 5.09
N ARG A 16 -2.81 14.00 5.50
CA ARG A 16 -3.34 15.32 5.14
C ARG A 16 -2.56 16.47 5.79
N ALA A 17 -1.90 16.23 6.92
CA ALA A 17 -1.08 17.23 7.59
C ALA A 17 0.26 17.49 6.88
N LEU A 18 0.72 16.56 6.03
CA LEU A 18 1.94 16.72 5.26
C LEU A 18 1.80 17.80 4.17
N SER A 19 2.89 18.50 3.89
CA SER A 19 2.99 19.32 2.69
C SER A 19 2.90 18.46 1.43
N ARG A 20 2.57 19.09 0.30
CA ARG A 20 2.49 18.39 -0.99
C ARG A 20 3.82 17.75 -1.39
N GLU A 21 4.95 18.40 -1.09
CA GLU A 21 6.28 17.86 -1.40
C GLU A 21 6.60 16.63 -0.57
N GLU A 22 6.28 16.64 0.73
CA GLU A 22 6.45 15.48 1.61
C GLU A 22 5.56 14.30 1.18
N GLN A 23 4.31 14.56 0.80
CA GLN A 23 3.43 13.52 0.23
C GLN A 23 4.05 12.90 -1.02
N LEU A 24 4.57 13.72 -1.94
CA LEU A 24 5.20 13.23 -3.16
C LEU A 24 6.50 12.46 -2.89
N ALA A 25 7.31 12.92 -1.94
CA ALA A 25 8.55 12.24 -1.55
C ALA A 25 8.25 10.84 -0.97
N ARG A 26 7.33 10.76 0.00
CA ARG A 26 6.92 9.49 0.60
C ARG A 26 6.28 8.55 -0.42
N TYR A 27 5.45 9.07 -1.32
CA TYR A 27 4.85 8.27 -2.37
C TYR A 27 5.90 7.69 -3.33
N ARG A 28 6.87 8.50 -3.76
CA ARG A 28 7.97 8.04 -4.62
C ARG A 28 8.82 6.98 -3.95
N GLU A 29 9.11 7.13 -2.66
CA GLU A 29 9.85 6.12 -1.88
C GLU A 29 9.12 4.78 -1.88
N VAL A 30 7.80 4.76 -1.67
CA VAL A 30 7.01 3.52 -1.73
C VAL A 30 7.11 2.84 -3.09
N LEU A 31 7.09 3.61 -4.19
CA LEU A 31 7.20 3.07 -5.54
C LEU A 31 8.58 2.49 -5.88
N GLN A 32 9.62 2.81 -5.10
CA GLN A 32 10.95 2.21 -5.28
C GLN A 32 11.03 0.77 -4.75
N HIS A 33 10.00 0.28 -4.04
CA HIS A 33 9.99 -1.09 -3.54
C HIS A 33 10.07 -2.11 -4.70
N PRO A 34 10.90 -3.17 -4.59
CA PRO A 34 11.08 -4.16 -5.67
C PRO A 34 9.78 -4.79 -6.17
N ASP A 35 8.81 -5.03 -5.26
CA ASP A 35 7.50 -5.56 -5.64
C ASP A 35 6.73 -4.65 -6.62
N CYS A 36 6.94 -3.33 -6.58
CA CYS A 36 6.31 -2.38 -7.50
C CYS A 36 6.90 -2.46 -8.91
N GLN A 37 8.10 -3.02 -9.08
CA GLN A 37 8.77 -3.20 -10.36
C GLN A 37 8.57 -4.61 -10.93
N ARG A 38 7.90 -5.50 -10.18
CA ARG A 38 7.69 -6.89 -10.59
C ARG A 38 6.58 -6.99 -11.63
N ILE A 39 6.95 -7.35 -12.85
CA ILE A 39 5.99 -7.66 -13.91
C ILE A 39 5.24 -8.95 -13.55
N THR A 40 3.91 -8.93 -13.68
CA THR A 40 3.04 -10.07 -13.41
C THR A 40 1.89 -10.12 -14.40
N SER A 41 1.42 -11.33 -14.73
CA SER A 41 0.17 -11.55 -15.47
C SER A 41 -1.08 -11.47 -14.58
N SER A 42 -0.90 -11.32 -13.26
CA SER A 42 -2.00 -11.17 -12.30
C SER A 42 -2.80 -9.90 -12.58
N THR A 43 -4.11 -10.01 -12.51
CA THR A 43 -4.98 -8.82 -12.52
C THR A 43 -4.89 -8.10 -11.17
N MET A 44 -5.36 -6.84 -11.12
CA MET A 44 -5.47 -6.10 -9.86
C MET A 44 -6.35 -6.83 -8.83
N SER A 45 -7.38 -7.52 -9.29
CA SER A 45 -8.25 -8.33 -8.43
C SER A 45 -7.50 -9.50 -7.79
N ASP A 46 -6.64 -10.18 -8.56
CA ASP A 46 -5.82 -11.29 -8.07
C ASP A 46 -4.82 -10.81 -7.01
N ILE A 47 -4.17 -9.67 -7.27
CA ILE A 47 -3.22 -9.04 -6.35
C ILE A 47 -3.92 -8.67 -5.04
N ARG A 48 -5.13 -8.09 -5.12
CA ARG A 48 -5.91 -7.72 -3.93
C ARG A 48 -6.33 -8.94 -3.11
N ALA A 49 -6.85 -9.98 -3.77
CA ALA A 49 -7.28 -11.20 -3.10
C ALA A 49 -6.11 -11.89 -2.38
N GLU A 50 -4.94 -11.93 -3.01
CA GLU A 50 -3.72 -12.47 -2.41
C GLU A 50 -3.25 -11.64 -1.19
N ALA A 51 -3.27 -10.32 -1.29
CA ALA A 51 -2.92 -9.46 -0.16
C ALA A 51 -3.86 -9.66 1.04
N GLN A 52 -5.16 -9.82 0.79
CA GLN A 52 -6.15 -10.10 1.83
C GLN A 52 -5.91 -11.45 2.52
N ARG A 53 -5.62 -12.51 1.74
CA ARG A 53 -5.27 -13.84 2.30
C ARG A 53 -4.06 -13.76 3.22
N ARG A 54 -3.00 -13.06 2.81
CA ARG A 54 -1.78 -12.88 3.63
C ARG A 54 -2.05 -12.16 4.95
N VAL A 55 -2.92 -11.16 4.95
CA VAL A 55 -3.30 -10.45 6.18
C VAL A 55 -4.15 -11.33 7.09
N ALA A 56 -5.11 -12.08 6.55
CA ALA A 56 -5.91 -13.02 7.34
C ALA A 56 -5.05 -14.10 7.99
N ALA A 57 -4.08 -14.66 7.25
CA ALA A 57 -3.15 -15.66 7.76
C ALA A 57 -2.20 -15.16 8.87
N ARG A 58 -2.00 -13.84 9.00
CA ARG A 58 -1.21 -13.24 10.09
C ARG A 58 -2.02 -12.99 11.37
N ARG A 59 -3.35 -13.12 11.30
CA ARG A 59 -4.29 -12.82 12.40
C ARG A 59 -4.85 -14.08 13.08
N GLY A 60 -4.64 -15.26 12.51
CA GLY A 60 -4.93 -16.56 13.13
C GLY A 60 -3.67 -17.21 13.65
#